data_AF-A0A6G8CYV4-F1
#
_entry.id   AF-A0A6G8CYV4-F1
#
_cell.length_a   1.000
_cell.length_b   1.000
_cell.length_c   1.000
_cell.angle_alpha   90.00
_cell.angle_beta   90.00
_cell.angle_gamma   90.00
#
_symmetry.space_group_name_H-M   'P 1'
#
loop_
_entity.id
_entity.type
_entity.pdbx_description
1 polymer ?
#
loop_
_entity_poly.entity_id
_entity_poly.type
_entity_poly.pdbx_seq_one_letter_code
_entity_poly.pdbx_strand_id
1 'polypeptide(L)'
;MADISSNFLGIKSPNPFWLASAPPTDKEINVTRAFEAGWGGVVWKTLGEDPPVVNVNGPRYSTLMSQDRRVIGLNNIELITDRPLMQNLEEIRRVKRAWPDRAMIVSLMVPCVEESWKRILPMVEDVGADGIELNFGCPHGMSERGMGAAVGQVPEYIQMVTEWCKHYSKMPVIVKLTPNITDVRLAARAAKRGGADAVSLINTINSIMGVDLESMVMHPSTGGWGSHGGYCGPAVKPIALNMVGEIARDAETAGLPISGIGGITTWRDAAEYIALGCGTVQVCTAAMVYGFKIVEDMCDGLSNFMDAHGYKTIDDFRGKAVPTVKDWKQLNLKHIDKAVIDQDSCIQCGRCHVVCEDTSHQAIFYKKGENGERKFEINEAECVGCNLCVSICPVPDTISMRTLAVGEVDARTGITVTGEYGNWTTHPNNPQCLTPAEA
;
A
#
# COMPACT_ATOMS: atom_id res chain seq x y z
N MET A 1 -21.99 -8.55 -15.48
CA MET A 1 -21.08 -7.58 -14.87
C MET A 1 -21.28 -7.66 -13.38
N ALA A 2 -20.19 -8.01 -12.70
CA ALA A 2 -20.11 -8.07 -11.26
C ALA A 2 -20.42 -6.69 -10.66
N ASP A 3 -21.00 -6.70 -9.46
CA ASP A 3 -21.30 -5.48 -8.72
C ASP A 3 -20.05 -5.03 -7.96
N ILE A 4 -19.42 -3.96 -8.47
CA ILE A 4 -18.25 -3.34 -7.83
C ILE A 4 -18.64 -2.27 -6.81
N SER A 5 -19.93 -2.04 -6.53
CA SER A 5 -20.33 -1.07 -5.51
C SER A 5 -19.74 -1.43 -4.14
N SER A 6 -19.47 -0.40 -3.33
CA SER A 6 -18.85 -0.56 -2.02
C SER A 6 -19.77 -0.04 -0.93
N ASN A 7 -19.73 -0.73 0.22
CA ASN A 7 -20.33 -0.29 1.46
C ASN A 7 -19.28 -0.41 2.56
N PHE A 8 -18.62 0.69 2.89
CA PHE A 8 -17.55 0.75 3.87
C PHE A 8 -18.00 1.59 5.05
N LEU A 9 -18.14 0.99 6.23
CA LEU A 9 -18.64 1.65 7.45
C LEU A 9 -20.08 2.17 7.34
N GLY A 10 -20.89 1.59 6.46
CA GLY A 10 -22.23 2.10 6.13
C GLY A 10 -22.23 3.17 5.04
N ILE A 11 -21.05 3.64 4.61
CA ILE A 11 -20.88 4.63 3.55
C ILE A 11 -20.92 3.91 2.21
N LYS A 12 -21.96 4.18 1.43
CA LYS A 12 -22.16 3.58 0.11
C LYS A 12 -21.47 4.42 -0.96
N SER A 13 -20.79 3.75 -1.89
CA SER A 13 -20.23 4.37 -3.09
C SER A 13 -20.38 3.48 -4.32
N PRO A 14 -20.42 4.04 -5.54
CA PRO A 14 -20.58 3.26 -6.78
C PRO A 14 -19.45 2.27 -7.07
N ASN A 15 -18.28 2.48 -6.48
CA ASN A 15 -17.11 1.60 -6.59
C ASN A 15 -16.18 1.81 -5.37
N PRO A 16 -15.16 0.96 -5.13
CA PRO A 16 -14.28 1.06 -3.95
C PRO A 16 -13.15 2.08 -4.13
N PHE A 17 -13.09 2.80 -5.25
CA PHE A 17 -11.99 3.72 -5.58
C PHE A 17 -12.29 5.12 -5.07
N TRP A 18 -11.55 5.52 -4.05
CA TRP A 18 -11.62 6.86 -3.48
C TRP A 18 -10.37 7.66 -3.84
N LEU A 19 -10.49 8.97 -4.09
CA LEU A 19 -9.28 9.80 -4.11
C LEU A 19 -8.77 9.99 -2.69
N ALA A 20 -7.47 9.82 -2.47
CA ALA A 20 -6.87 10.06 -1.17
C ALA A 20 -6.79 11.56 -0.86
N SER A 21 -6.77 11.92 0.43
CA SER A 21 -6.52 13.31 0.89
C SER A 21 -5.14 13.80 0.41
N ALA A 22 -5.14 14.66 -0.61
CA ALA A 22 -3.99 15.04 -1.41
C ALA A 22 -4.34 16.25 -2.32
N PRO A 23 -3.40 16.83 -3.10
CA PRO A 23 -3.72 17.93 -4.03
C PRO A 23 -4.94 17.70 -4.93
N PRO A 24 -5.20 16.47 -5.45
CA PRO A 24 -6.39 16.21 -6.27
C PRO A 24 -7.74 16.43 -5.55
N THR A 25 -7.76 16.58 -4.23
CA THR A 25 -8.98 16.74 -3.43
C THR A 25 -9.03 18.04 -2.62
N ASP A 26 -8.24 19.04 -2.99
CA ASP A 26 -8.13 20.31 -2.24
C ASP A 26 -9.19 21.36 -2.60
N LYS A 27 -9.89 21.21 -3.73
CA LYS A 27 -10.87 22.19 -4.23
C LYS A 27 -12.10 21.54 -4.83
N GLU A 28 -13.23 22.23 -4.73
CA GLU A 28 -14.52 21.84 -5.35
C GLU A 28 -14.36 21.42 -6.82
N ILE A 29 -13.67 22.23 -7.64
CA ILE A 29 -13.51 21.92 -9.07
C ILE A 29 -12.81 20.59 -9.33
N ASN A 30 -11.84 20.21 -8.49
CA ASN A 30 -11.11 18.96 -8.66
C ASN A 30 -11.98 17.77 -8.26
N VAL A 31 -12.69 17.87 -7.14
CA VAL A 31 -13.56 16.81 -6.64
C VAL A 31 -14.76 16.60 -7.56
N THR A 32 -15.40 17.66 -8.04
CA THR A 32 -16.50 17.55 -9.01
C THR A 32 -16.03 16.85 -10.29
N ARG A 33 -14.87 17.22 -10.84
CA ARG A 33 -14.31 16.55 -12.02
C ARG A 33 -13.96 15.08 -11.79
N ALA A 34 -13.57 14.72 -10.56
CA ALA A 34 -13.34 13.33 -10.20
C ALA A 34 -14.66 12.55 -10.16
N PHE A 35 -15.71 13.10 -9.55
CA PHE A 35 -17.02 12.45 -9.54
C PHE A 35 -17.63 12.32 -10.94
N GLU A 36 -17.49 13.33 -11.79
CA GLU A 36 -17.87 13.25 -13.21
C GLU A 36 -17.13 12.14 -13.96
N ALA A 37 -15.85 11.90 -13.64
CA ALA A 37 -15.06 10.81 -14.21
C ALA A 37 -15.42 9.42 -13.65
N GLY A 38 -16.26 9.33 -12.61
CA GLY A 38 -16.75 8.07 -12.07
C GLY A 38 -16.10 7.61 -10.75
N TRP A 39 -15.29 8.44 -10.07
CA TRP A 39 -14.74 8.09 -8.76
C TRP A 39 -15.83 7.78 -7.75
N GLY A 40 -15.68 6.70 -6.97
CA GLY A 40 -16.68 6.27 -5.99
C GLY A 40 -16.77 7.21 -4.79
N GLY A 41 -15.65 7.85 -4.44
CA GLY A 41 -15.57 8.76 -3.31
C GLY A 41 -14.31 9.61 -3.32
N VAL A 42 -14.22 10.52 -2.37
CA VAL A 42 -12.99 11.26 -2.06
C VAL A 42 -12.79 11.34 -0.56
N VAL A 43 -11.53 11.40 -0.17
CA VAL A 43 -11.12 12.01 1.08
C VAL A 43 -10.65 13.43 0.78
N TRP A 44 -11.41 14.42 1.24
CA TRP A 44 -11.07 15.83 1.07
C TRP A 44 -9.71 16.14 1.68
N LYS A 45 -8.94 17.05 1.05
CA LYS A 45 -7.62 17.45 1.52
C LYS A 45 -7.70 17.85 2.99
N THR A 46 -6.71 17.41 3.78
CA THR A 46 -6.70 17.60 5.22
C THR A 46 -6.93 19.06 5.62
N LEU A 47 -7.93 19.28 6.46
CA LEU A 47 -8.29 20.58 7.04
C LEU A 47 -7.59 20.77 8.39
N GLY A 48 -7.30 22.04 8.70
CA GLY A 48 -6.79 22.50 10.00
C GLY A 48 -7.64 23.64 10.55
N GLU A 49 -7.22 24.20 11.69
CA GLU A 49 -7.80 25.43 12.24
C GLU A 49 -7.26 26.67 11.51
N ASP A 50 -8.03 27.76 11.51
CA ASP A 50 -7.57 29.07 11.02
C ASP A 50 -6.72 29.80 12.08
N PRO A 51 -5.72 30.62 11.68
CA PRO A 51 -5.29 30.86 10.31
C PRO A 51 -4.63 29.61 9.69
N PRO A 52 -4.81 29.38 8.37
CA PRO A 52 -4.35 28.16 7.73
C PRO A 52 -2.82 28.06 7.73
N VAL A 53 -2.31 26.85 7.50
CA VAL A 53 -0.86 26.63 7.37
C VAL A 53 -0.31 27.36 6.15
N VAL A 54 0.98 27.71 6.21
CA VAL A 54 1.68 28.33 5.08
C VAL A 54 2.54 27.28 4.40
N ASN A 55 2.24 26.99 3.15
CA ASN A 55 3.07 26.15 2.31
C ASN A 55 4.28 26.92 1.77
N VAL A 56 5.34 26.19 1.40
CA VAL A 56 6.47 26.77 0.68
C VAL A 56 6.03 27.21 -0.73
N ASN A 57 6.43 28.44 -1.11
CA ASN A 57 6.12 29.03 -2.43
C ASN A 57 7.00 28.50 -3.58
N GLY A 58 7.71 27.40 -3.37
CA GLY A 58 8.67 26.81 -4.31
C GLY A 58 8.23 25.45 -4.87
N PRO A 59 9.11 24.75 -5.60
CA PRO A 59 8.82 23.39 -6.04
C PRO A 59 8.62 22.51 -4.80
N ARG A 60 7.44 21.88 -4.74
CA ARG A 60 7.05 20.99 -3.64
C ARG A 60 7.17 19.52 -4.00
N TYR A 61 7.54 19.21 -5.24
CA TYR A 61 7.46 17.88 -5.80
C TYR A 61 8.76 17.47 -6.48
N SER A 62 9.06 16.18 -6.38
CA SER A 62 10.11 15.53 -7.17
C SER A 62 9.68 14.11 -7.51
N THR A 63 10.22 13.56 -8.59
CA THR A 63 9.81 12.24 -9.10
C THR A 63 11.02 11.34 -9.28
N LEU A 64 10.83 10.06 -8.99
CA LEU A 64 11.76 9.00 -9.34
C LEU A 64 11.23 8.36 -10.62
N MET A 65 12.07 8.34 -11.65
CA MET A 65 11.73 7.85 -12.98
C MET A 65 12.46 6.53 -13.25
N SER A 66 11.80 5.62 -13.93
CA SER A 66 12.45 4.46 -14.55
C SER A 66 13.29 4.88 -15.76
N GLN A 67 14.05 3.92 -16.32
CA GLN A 67 14.89 4.15 -17.51
C GLN A 67 14.06 4.58 -18.73
N ASP A 68 12.82 4.10 -18.86
CA ASP A 68 11.85 4.50 -19.88
C ASP A 68 11.01 5.72 -19.47
N ARG A 69 11.45 6.50 -18.48
CA ARG A 69 10.84 7.78 -18.04
C ARG A 69 9.42 7.65 -17.47
N ARG A 70 9.04 6.48 -16.96
CA ARG A 70 7.79 6.31 -16.21
C ARG A 70 8.00 6.72 -14.75
N VAL A 71 6.99 7.37 -14.17
CA VAL A 71 7.01 7.72 -12.74
C VAL A 71 6.87 6.43 -11.93
N ILE A 72 7.92 6.03 -11.21
CA ILE A 72 7.90 4.89 -10.29
C ILE A 72 7.81 5.33 -8.83
N GLY A 73 8.07 6.61 -8.55
CA GLY A 73 7.81 7.22 -7.25
C GLY A 73 7.69 8.74 -7.35
N LEU A 74 7.03 9.34 -6.37
CA LEU A 74 6.87 10.78 -6.23
C LEU A 74 7.16 11.14 -4.77
N ASN A 75 7.77 12.30 -4.55
CA ASN A 75 7.96 12.86 -3.23
C ASN A 75 7.35 14.26 -3.18
N ASN A 76 6.82 14.61 -2.01
CA ASN A 76 6.30 15.95 -1.78
C ASN A 76 6.75 16.53 -0.43
N ILE A 77 6.83 17.85 -0.36
CA ILE A 77 6.98 18.64 0.86
C ILE A 77 5.76 19.56 1.09
N GLU A 78 4.57 19.10 0.67
CA GLU A 78 3.31 19.85 0.78
C GLU A 78 2.56 19.56 2.09
N LEU A 79 2.19 20.61 2.82
CA LEU A 79 1.46 20.49 4.08
C LEU A 79 -0.04 20.18 3.85
N ILE A 80 -0.84 20.34 4.90
CA ILE A 80 -2.31 20.34 4.81
C ILE A 80 -2.81 21.54 3.98
N THR A 81 -4.13 21.68 3.79
CA THR A 81 -4.67 22.80 3.00
C THR A 81 -4.20 24.14 3.57
N ASP A 82 -3.73 25.03 2.71
CA ASP A 82 -3.40 26.43 3.05
C ASP A 82 -4.59 27.37 2.84
N ARG A 83 -5.78 26.79 2.64
CA ARG A 83 -7.03 27.50 2.37
C ARG A 83 -7.83 27.67 3.66
N PRO A 84 -8.58 28.78 3.81
CA PRO A 84 -9.42 29.00 4.99
C PRO A 84 -10.40 27.85 5.26
N LEU A 85 -10.63 27.53 6.53
CA LEU A 85 -11.50 26.41 6.93
C LEU A 85 -12.92 26.59 6.38
N MET A 86 -13.51 27.77 6.54
CA MET A 86 -14.88 28.04 6.10
C MET A 86 -15.07 27.89 4.60
N GLN A 87 -14.05 28.27 3.80
CA GLN A 87 -14.10 28.10 2.35
C GLN A 87 -14.20 26.62 1.96
N ASN A 88 -13.38 25.77 2.60
CA ASN A 88 -13.43 24.32 2.37
C ASN A 88 -14.79 23.72 2.78
N LEU A 89 -15.30 24.10 3.95
CA LEU A 89 -16.59 23.60 4.45
C LEU A 89 -17.76 23.96 3.53
N GLU A 90 -17.78 25.19 3.00
CA GLU A 90 -18.79 25.61 2.02
C GLU A 90 -18.71 24.82 0.71
N GLU A 91 -17.49 24.57 0.21
CA GLU A 91 -17.24 23.74 -0.97
C GLU A 91 -17.70 22.30 -0.76
N ILE A 92 -17.32 21.67 0.36
CA ILE A 92 -17.74 20.31 0.71
C ILE A 92 -19.26 20.21 0.74
N ARG A 93 -19.95 21.18 1.36
CA ARG A 93 -21.42 21.21 1.43
C ARG A 93 -22.05 21.25 0.04
N ARG A 94 -21.53 22.08 -0.87
CA ARG A 94 -22.04 22.16 -2.26
C ARG A 94 -21.81 20.85 -3.01
N VAL A 95 -20.59 20.30 -2.93
CA VAL A 95 -20.23 19.06 -3.61
C VAL A 95 -21.07 17.90 -3.10
N LYS A 96 -21.20 17.70 -1.78
CA LYS A 96 -21.97 16.60 -1.23
C LYS A 96 -23.45 16.67 -1.60
N ARG A 97 -24.04 17.88 -1.63
CA ARG A 97 -25.42 18.07 -2.09
C ARG A 97 -25.61 17.72 -3.57
N ALA A 98 -24.63 18.03 -4.41
CA ALA A 98 -24.67 17.71 -5.84
C ALA A 98 -24.42 16.22 -6.12
N TRP A 99 -23.68 15.54 -5.24
CA TRP A 99 -23.24 14.14 -5.40
C TRP A 99 -23.55 13.30 -4.16
N PRO A 100 -24.85 13.12 -3.80
CA PRO A 100 -25.23 12.44 -2.56
C PRO A 100 -24.87 10.95 -2.56
N ASP A 101 -24.72 10.35 -3.74
CA ASP A 101 -24.35 8.94 -3.97
C ASP A 101 -22.84 8.68 -3.85
N ARG A 102 -22.02 9.72 -3.71
CA ARG A 102 -20.55 9.60 -3.59
C ARG A 102 -20.11 9.74 -2.15
N ALA A 103 -19.10 8.95 -1.77
CA ALA A 103 -18.51 9.05 -0.44
C ALA A 103 -17.71 10.36 -0.31
N MET A 104 -17.96 11.11 0.75
CA MET A 104 -17.28 12.35 1.12
C MET A 104 -16.69 12.20 2.53
N ILE A 105 -15.42 11.84 2.60
CA ILE A 105 -14.69 11.78 3.87
C ILE A 105 -13.93 13.09 4.04
N VAL A 106 -13.96 13.69 5.22
CA VAL A 106 -13.19 14.91 5.50
C VAL A 106 -11.95 14.56 6.33
N SER A 107 -10.76 14.79 5.76
CA SER A 107 -9.52 14.57 6.51
C SER A 107 -9.24 15.73 7.46
N LEU A 108 -8.82 15.44 8.69
CA LEU A 108 -8.58 16.44 9.73
C LEU A 108 -7.18 16.30 10.35
N MET A 109 -6.55 17.44 10.61
CA MET A 109 -5.32 17.54 11.41
C MET A 109 -5.32 18.87 12.17
N VAL A 110 -5.77 18.82 13.42
CA VAL A 110 -5.76 19.94 14.37
C VAL A 110 -4.86 19.62 15.56
N PRO A 111 -4.49 20.59 16.41
CA PRO A 111 -3.66 20.33 17.58
C PRO A 111 -4.21 19.20 18.45
N CYS A 112 -3.34 18.46 19.14
CA CYS A 112 -3.71 17.41 20.10
C CYS A 112 -4.24 18.02 21.42
N VAL A 113 -5.27 18.86 21.30
CA VAL A 113 -5.98 19.54 22.37
C VAL A 113 -7.46 19.27 22.16
N GLU A 114 -8.12 18.71 23.18
CA GLU A 114 -9.51 18.25 23.11
C GLU A 114 -10.47 19.33 22.57
N GLU A 115 -10.27 20.58 23.00
CA GLU A 115 -11.12 21.70 22.59
C GLU A 115 -11.04 21.99 21.07
N SER A 116 -9.87 21.80 20.43
CA SER A 116 -9.75 21.94 18.98
C SER A 116 -10.61 20.92 18.23
N TRP A 117 -10.61 19.66 18.70
CA TRP A 117 -11.45 18.59 18.15
C TRP A 117 -12.93 18.84 18.41
N LYS A 118 -13.29 19.22 19.63
CA LYS A 118 -14.66 19.55 20.02
C LYS A 118 -15.27 20.67 19.17
N ARG A 119 -14.48 21.66 18.77
CA ARG A 119 -14.94 22.77 17.91
C ARG A 119 -15.12 22.37 16.45
N ILE A 120 -14.18 21.63 15.87
CA ILE A 120 -14.18 21.36 14.42
C ILE A 120 -15.16 20.26 14.01
N LEU A 121 -15.38 19.25 14.86
CA LEU A 121 -16.21 18.09 14.52
C LEU A 121 -17.66 18.45 14.14
N PRO A 122 -18.39 19.30 14.91
CA PRO A 122 -19.75 19.71 14.53
C PRO A 122 -19.80 20.49 13.21
N MET A 123 -18.76 21.26 12.89
CA MET A 123 -18.69 22.02 11.64
C MET A 123 -18.57 21.10 10.41
N VAL A 124 -17.83 20.00 10.56
CA VAL A 124 -17.67 18.97 9.53
C VAL A 124 -18.94 18.13 9.39
N GLU A 125 -19.62 17.83 10.49
CA GLU A 125 -20.90 17.12 10.47
C GLU A 125 -21.98 17.95 9.76
N ASP A 126 -22.04 19.26 10.01
CA ASP A 126 -23.02 20.19 9.41
C ASP A 126 -22.91 20.33 7.87
N VAL A 127 -21.72 20.09 7.30
CA VAL A 127 -21.55 20.10 5.83
C VAL A 127 -22.01 18.80 5.16
N GLY A 128 -22.40 17.80 5.94
CA GLY A 128 -22.91 16.51 5.45
C GLY A 128 -21.82 15.51 5.07
N ALA A 129 -20.62 15.61 5.65
CA ALA A 129 -19.58 14.60 5.46
C ALA A 129 -20.09 13.21 5.89
N ASP A 130 -19.73 12.16 5.14
CA ASP A 130 -20.14 10.78 5.46
C ASP A 130 -19.25 10.15 6.53
N GLY A 131 -18.09 10.76 6.80
CA GLY A 131 -17.12 10.31 7.79
C GLY A 131 -15.92 11.25 7.88
N ILE A 132 -15.03 10.99 8.83
CA ILE A 132 -13.78 11.74 9.00
C ILE A 132 -12.56 10.82 8.91
N GLU A 133 -11.45 11.37 8.39
CA GLU A 133 -10.15 10.71 8.38
C GLU A 133 -9.14 11.49 9.23
N LEU A 134 -8.69 10.90 10.35
CA LEU A 134 -7.70 11.50 11.23
C LEU A 134 -6.31 11.35 10.60
N ASN A 135 -5.73 12.45 10.13
CA ASN A 135 -4.42 12.42 9.47
C ASN A 135 -3.29 12.50 10.49
N PHE A 136 -2.82 11.34 10.94
CA PHE A 136 -1.62 11.22 11.78
C PHE A 136 -0.38 10.81 10.99
N GLY A 137 -0.38 11.00 9.66
CA GLY A 137 0.66 10.43 8.81
C GLY A 137 1.55 11.42 8.06
N CYS A 138 1.28 12.73 8.11
CA CYS A 138 2.10 13.74 7.42
C CYS A 138 3.55 13.68 7.96
N PRO A 139 4.54 13.27 7.15
CA PRO A 139 5.85 12.92 7.69
C PRO A 139 6.82 14.11 7.67
N HIS A 140 6.44 15.20 7.01
CA HIS A 140 7.14 16.47 6.94
C HIS A 140 6.21 17.60 7.40
N GLY A 141 6.78 18.57 8.12
CA GLY A 141 6.08 19.76 8.60
C GLY A 141 5.28 19.58 9.90
N MET A 142 5.42 20.56 10.80
CA MET A 142 4.71 20.67 12.09
C MET A 142 5.10 19.69 13.21
N SER A 143 6.25 19.01 13.12
CA SER A 143 6.85 18.29 14.26
C SER A 143 7.01 19.23 15.48
N GLU A 144 7.39 20.49 15.26
CA GLU A 144 7.49 21.55 16.29
C GLU A 144 6.17 21.80 17.04
N ARG A 145 5.02 21.48 16.42
CA ARG A 145 3.68 21.69 16.97
C ARG A 145 3.04 20.41 17.51
N GLY A 146 3.78 19.29 17.54
CA GLY A 146 3.27 18.00 18.00
C GLY A 146 2.10 17.49 17.17
N MET A 147 2.21 17.53 15.83
CA MET A 147 1.19 17.06 14.88
C MET A 147 1.80 16.13 13.82
N GLY A 148 0.95 15.52 12.97
CA GLY A 148 1.38 14.66 11.86
C GLY A 148 1.98 13.32 12.31
N ALA A 149 2.99 12.82 11.58
CA ALA A 149 3.61 11.51 11.83
C ALA A 149 4.25 11.40 13.22
N ALA A 150 4.68 12.51 13.83
CA ALA A 150 5.19 12.50 15.20
C ALA A 150 4.11 12.05 16.20
N VAL A 151 2.84 12.42 15.97
CA VAL A 151 1.69 11.95 16.75
C VAL A 151 1.34 10.52 16.36
N GLY A 152 1.35 10.21 15.05
CA GLY A 152 1.03 8.87 14.54
C GLY A 152 2.04 7.78 14.93
N GLN A 153 3.18 8.14 15.49
CA GLN A 153 4.16 7.22 16.07
C GLN A 153 3.90 6.93 17.55
N VAL A 154 2.98 7.66 18.20
CA VAL A 154 2.67 7.55 19.63
C VAL A 154 1.27 6.94 19.79
N PRO A 155 1.16 5.63 20.08
CA PRO A 155 -0.13 4.93 20.22
C PRO A 155 -1.10 5.63 21.19
N GLU A 156 -0.59 6.20 22.28
CA GLU A 156 -1.38 6.89 23.29
C GLU A 156 -2.14 8.09 22.72
N TYR A 157 -1.49 8.88 21.84
CA TYR A 157 -2.14 10.02 21.21
C TYR A 157 -3.15 9.60 20.15
N ILE A 158 -2.87 8.53 19.40
CA ILE A 158 -3.84 7.95 18.47
C ILE A 158 -5.11 7.56 19.21
N GLN A 159 -4.97 6.83 20.32
CA GLN A 159 -6.10 6.39 21.12
C GLN A 159 -6.88 7.60 21.66
N MET A 160 -6.19 8.53 22.32
CA MET A 160 -6.79 9.73 22.94
C MET A 160 -7.59 10.57 21.94
N VAL A 161 -7.02 10.92 20.79
CA VAL A 161 -7.71 11.75 19.79
C VAL A 161 -8.89 11.00 19.16
N THR A 162 -8.74 9.69 18.95
CA THR A 162 -9.86 8.86 18.46
C THR A 162 -11.02 8.86 19.46
N GLU A 163 -10.72 8.71 20.76
CA GLU A 163 -11.74 8.76 21.83
C GLU A 163 -12.48 10.11 21.84
N TRP A 164 -11.76 11.23 21.70
CA TRP A 164 -12.40 12.55 21.57
C TRP A 164 -13.32 12.63 20.35
N CYS A 165 -12.90 12.12 19.19
CA CYS A 165 -13.72 12.11 17.98
C CYS A 165 -15.00 11.28 18.17
N LYS A 166 -14.89 10.10 18.78
CA LYS A 166 -16.04 9.23 19.08
C LYS A 166 -16.94 9.78 20.19
N HIS A 167 -16.39 10.60 21.09
CA HIS A 167 -17.15 11.27 22.13
C HIS A 167 -17.98 12.42 21.57
N TYR A 168 -17.39 13.27 20.72
CA TYR A 168 -17.99 14.51 20.23
C TYR A 168 -18.72 14.40 18.89
N SER A 169 -18.61 13.28 18.16
CA SER A 169 -19.35 13.04 16.91
C SER A 169 -19.83 11.60 16.78
N LYS A 170 -20.85 11.40 15.93
CA LYS A 170 -21.35 10.09 15.52
C LYS A 170 -20.88 9.65 14.15
N MET A 171 -20.15 10.50 13.43
CA MET A 171 -19.57 10.16 12.14
C MET A 171 -18.62 8.96 12.26
N PRO A 172 -18.55 8.08 11.25
CA PRO A 172 -17.48 7.10 11.14
C PRO A 172 -16.10 7.76 11.20
N VAL A 173 -15.20 7.20 12.01
CA VAL A 173 -13.84 7.69 12.23
C VAL A 173 -12.85 6.70 11.64
N ILE A 174 -12.11 7.16 10.63
CA ILE A 174 -11.02 6.43 9.98
C ILE A 174 -9.69 7.01 10.48
N VAL A 175 -8.78 6.19 10.99
CA VAL A 175 -7.46 6.67 11.42
C VAL A 175 -6.41 6.39 10.35
N LYS A 176 -5.79 7.43 9.79
CA LYS A 176 -4.77 7.31 8.75
C LYS A 176 -3.38 7.09 9.36
N LEU A 177 -2.81 5.90 9.14
CA LEU A 177 -1.57 5.48 9.78
C LEU A 177 -0.32 5.88 8.99
N THR A 178 0.72 6.28 9.72
CA THR A 178 2.05 6.55 9.17
C THR A 178 2.81 5.25 8.92
N PRO A 179 3.55 5.12 7.79
CA PRO A 179 4.47 4.01 7.60
C PRO A 179 5.82 4.23 8.32
N ASN A 180 6.05 5.43 8.87
CA ASN A 180 7.32 5.81 9.48
C ASN A 180 7.41 5.30 10.92
N ILE A 181 7.26 3.99 11.13
CA ILE A 181 7.19 3.36 12.44
C ILE A 181 7.80 1.95 12.38
N THR A 182 8.27 1.43 13.52
CA THR A 182 8.81 0.07 13.61
C THR A 182 7.73 -1.00 13.46
N ASP A 183 6.56 -0.81 14.09
CA ASP A 183 5.45 -1.76 14.04
C ASP A 183 4.11 -1.01 13.92
N VAL A 184 3.51 -1.09 12.73
CA VAL A 184 2.24 -0.42 12.41
C VAL A 184 1.06 -0.99 13.23
N ARG A 185 1.18 -2.23 13.72
CA ARG A 185 0.11 -2.88 14.50
C ARG A 185 -0.14 -2.14 15.81
N LEU A 186 0.89 -1.58 16.43
CA LEU A 186 0.74 -0.81 17.68
C LEU A 186 -0.19 0.40 17.48
N ALA A 187 -0.01 1.12 16.38
CA ALA A 187 -0.85 2.26 16.01
C ALA A 187 -2.29 1.82 15.67
N ALA A 188 -2.44 0.72 14.91
CA ALA A 188 -3.75 0.17 14.54
C ALA A 188 -4.55 -0.33 15.76
N ARG A 189 -3.89 -1.04 16.69
CA ARG A 189 -4.48 -1.47 17.96
C ARG A 189 -4.93 -0.29 18.80
N ALA A 190 -4.14 0.78 18.85
CA ALA A 190 -4.50 1.99 19.58
C ALA A 190 -5.70 2.71 18.95
N ALA A 191 -5.75 2.83 17.62
CA ALA A 191 -6.92 3.34 16.91
C ALA A 191 -8.18 2.54 17.27
N LYS A 192 -8.10 1.19 17.23
CA LYS A 192 -9.20 0.31 17.61
C LYS A 192 -9.62 0.48 19.07
N ARG A 193 -8.67 0.57 20.02
CA ARG A 193 -8.97 0.82 21.44
C ARG A 193 -9.67 2.16 21.66
N GLY A 194 -9.29 3.19 20.90
CA GLY A 194 -9.96 4.49 20.94
C GLY A 194 -11.33 4.53 20.27
N GLY A 195 -11.77 3.41 19.69
CA GLY A 195 -13.09 3.27 19.06
C GLY A 195 -13.14 3.67 17.59
N ALA A 196 -12.00 3.69 16.89
CA ALA A 196 -11.98 3.91 15.44
C ALA A 196 -12.83 2.87 14.72
N ASP A 197 -13.59 3.31 13.72
CA ASP A 197 -14.43 2.44 12.90
C ASP A 197 -13.61 1.79 11.78
N ALA A 198 -12.47 2.37 11.41
CA ALA A 198 -11.50 1.80 10.48
C ALA A 198 -10.10 2.42 10.65
N VAL A 199 -9.13 1.81 9.98
CA VAL A 199 -7.85 2.44 9.66
C VAL A 199 -7.68 2.63 8.16
N SER A 200 -6.94 3.65 7.76
CA SER A 200 -6.47 3.80 6.38
C SER A 200 -4.95 3.84 6.36
N LEU A 201 -4.32 3.16 5.41
CA LEU A 201 -2.86 3.10 5.35
C LEU A 201 -2.34 2.72 3.97
N ILE A 202 -1.18 3.23 3.55
CA ILE A 202 -0.26 4.07 4.32
C ILE A 202 -0.34 5.56 3.93
N ASN A 203 0.04 6.44 4.84
CA ASN A 203 0.53 7.77 4.45
C ASN A 203 1.91 7.67 3.78
N THR A 204 2.55 8.78 3.44
CA THR A 204 3.83 8.78 2.71
C THR A 204 5.03 8.41 3.59
N ILE A 205 6.06 7.81 2.97
CA ILE A 205 7.30 7.37 3.63
C ILE A 205 8.33 8.50 3.59
N ASN A 206 9.04 8.79 4.69
CA ASN A 206 10.10 9.80 4.68
C ASN A 206 11.21 9.45 3.70
N SER A 207 11.54 10.36 2.78
CA SER A 207 12.62 10.16 1.83
C SER A 207 13.28 11.46 1.36
N ILE A 208 14.47 11.30 0.79
CA ILE A 208 15.15 12.27 -0.07
C ILE A 208 15.19 11.67 -1.48
N MET A 209 14.87 12.46 -2.50
CA MET A 209 14.76 11.94 -3.88
C MET A 209 16.09 11.87 -4.62
N GLY A 210 17.03 12.72 -4.24
CA GLY A 210 18.31 12.85 -4.90
C GLY A 210 18.98 14.14 -4.50
N VAL A 211 20.23 14.26 -4.93
CA VAL A 211 21.07 15.44 -4.75
C VAL A 211 21.53 15.87 -6.13
N ASP A 212 21.30 17.13 -6.47
CA ASP A 212 21.92 17.77 -7.61
C ASP A 212 23.44 17.80 -7.37
N LEU A 213 24.22 17.12 -8.19
CA LEU A 213 25.66 16.95 -7.96
C LEU A 213 26.49 18.19 -8.35
N GLU A 214 25.90 19.18 -9.01
CA GLU A 214 26.59 20.43 -9.34
C GLU A 214 26.44 21.44 -8.19
N SER A 215 25.23 21.58 -7.68
CA SER A 215 24.89 22.51 -6.59
C SER A 215 25.00 21.88 -5.19
N MET A 216 25.07 20.55 -5.09
CA MET A 216 25.02 19.76 -3.85
C MET A 216 23.75 20.00 -3.02
N VAL A 217 22.63 20.33 -3.69
CA VAL A 217 21.33 20.59 -3.07
C VAL A 217 20.36 19.42 -3.32
N MET A 218 19.58 19.04 -2.31
CA MET A 218 18.57 17.98 -2.44
C MET A 218 17.40 18.37 -3.35
N HIS A 219 16.65 17.37 -3.82
CA HIS A 219 15.38 17.55 -4.53
C HIS A 219 14.16 17.06 -3.72
N PRO A 220 13.04 17.80 -3.68
CA PRO A 220 12.89 19.18 -4.17
C PRO A 220 13.63 20.18 -3.26
N SER A 221 13.97 21.35 -3.80
CA SER A 221 14.59 22.45 -3.04
C SER A 221 14.02 23.80 -3.38
N THR A 222 14.05 24.70 -2.40
CA THR A 222 13.58 26.09 -2.52
C THR A 222 14.58 27.02 -1.85
N GLY A 223 14.94 28.11 -2.52
CA GLY A 223 15.88 29.11 -1.97
C GLY A 223 17.26 28.54 -1.59
N GLY A 224 17.73 27.48 -2.25
CA GLY A 224 19.02 26.83 -1.97
C GLY A 224 18.98 25.76 -0.87
N TRP A 225 17.81 25.44 -0.31
CA TRP A 225 17.63 24.44 0.74
C TRP A 225 16.67 23.34 0.29
N GLY A 226 17.04 22.09 0.54
CA GLY A 226 16.13 20.96 0.41
C GLY A 226 15.67 20.46 1.78
N SER A 227 14.64 19.61 1.77
CA SER A 227 14.15 18.92 2.96
C SER A 227 13.83 17.46 2.61
N HIS A 228 13.75 16.60 3.63
CA HIS A 228 13.07 15.33 3.44
C HIS A 228 11.58 15.59 3.16
N GLY A 229 10.97 14.68 2.40
CA GLY A 229 9.56 14.75 2.05
C GLY A 229 8.90 13.39 2.12
N GLY A 230 7.63 13.35 1.73
CA GLY A 230 6.80 12.16 1.72
C GLY A 230 6.85 11.44 0.38
N TYR A 231 7.47 10.28 0.35
CA TYR A 231 7.52 9.33 -0.77
C TYR A 231 6.22 8.56 -0.93
N CYS A 232 5.74 8.49 -2.17
CA CYS A 232 4.55 7.79 -2.61
C CYS A 232 4.71 7.30 -4.05
N GLY A 233 3.66 6.71 -4.61
CA GLY A 233 3.67 6.14 -5.97
C GLY A 233 3.97 4.65 -6.01
N PRO A 234 4.11 4.05 -7.21
CA PRO A 234 4.14 2.60 -7.40
C PRO A 234 5.15 1.86 -6.50
N ALA A 235 6.34 2.44 -6.31
CA ALA A 235 7.40 1.84 -5.51
C ALA A 235 7.05 1.61 -4.03
N VAL A 236 6.04 2.31 -3.47
CA VAL A 236 5.63 2.10 -2.07
C VAL A 236 4.67 0.93 -1.89
N LYS A 237 4.07 0.40 -2.97
CA LYS A 237 3.04 -0.64 -2.91
C LYS A 237 3.47 -1.88 -2.09
N PRO A 238 4.68 -2.46 -2.27
CA PRO A 238 5.07 -3.64 -1.49
C PRO A 238 5.15 -3.38 0.03
N ILE A 239 5.57 -2.17 0.42
CA ILE A 239 5.65 -1.76 1.83
C ILE A 239 4.25 -1.61 2.41
N ALA A 240 3.35 -0.98 1.67
CA ALA A 240 1.97 -0.79 2.06
C ALA A 240 1.18 -2.10 2.15
N LEU A 241 1.34 -3.03 1.19
CA LEU A 241 0.73 -4.36 1.24
C LEU A 241 1.23 -5.16 2.45
N ASN A 242 2.52 -5.08 2.79
CA ASN A 242 3.05 -5.70 4.00
C ASN A 242 2.35 -5.17 5.26
N MET A 243 2.23 -3.85 5.40
CA MET A 243 1.57 -3.24 6.56
C MET A 243 0.08 -3.56 6.65
N VAL A 244 -0.63 -3.60 5.50
CA VAL A 244 -2.01 -4.07 5.43
C VAL A 244 -2.11 -5.52 5.89
N GLY A 245 -1.23 -6.40 5.38
CA GLY A 245 -1.19 -7.81 5.76
C GLY A 245 -0.92 -8.02 7.25
N GLU A 246 0.00 -7.24 7.84
CA GLU A 246 0.29 -7.27 9.29
C GLU A 246 -0.94 -6.91 10.12
N ILE A 247 -1.68 -5.86 9.77
CA ILE A 247 -2.89 -5.46 10.50
C ILE A 247 -4.02 -6.46 10.27
N ALA A 248 -4.20 -6.94 9.04
CA ALA A 248 -5.29 -7.85 8.70
C ALA A 248 -5.15 -9.22 9.40
N ARG A 249 -3.91 -9.69 9.62
CA ARG A 249 -3.64 -10.97 10.30
C ARG A 249 -3.45 -10.85 11.81
N ASP A 250 -3.32 -9.64 12.34
CA ASP A 250 -3.14 -9.42 13.77
C ASP A 250 -4.44 -9.68 14.55
N ALA A 251 -4.34 -10.49 15.60
CA ALA A 251 -5.49 -10.92 16.39
C ALA A 251 -6.15 -9.75 17.15
N GLU A 252 -5.36 -8.77 17.59
CA GLU A 252 -5.87 -7.63 18.35
C GLU A 252 -6.64 -6.64 17.45
N THR A 253 -6.29 -6.56 16.17
CA THR A 253 -7.00 -5.77 15.15
C THR A 253 -8.04 -6.57 14.37
N ALA A 254 -8.28 -7.84 14.70
CA ALA A 254 -9.29 -8.66 14.03
C ALA A 254 -10.64 -7.93 13.90
N GLY A 255 -11.20 -7.95 12.69
CA GLY A 255 -12.46 -7.29 12.36
C GLY A 255 -12.40 -5.77 12.20
N LEU A 256 -11.24 -5.13 12.36
CA LEU A 256 -11.05 -3.71 12.07
C LEU A 256 -11.02 -3.49 10.54
N PRO A 257 -11.99 -2.75 9.96
CA PRO A 257 -11.98 -2.44 8.54
C PRO A 257 -10.76 -1.62 8.12
N ILE A 258 -10.29 -1.87 6.89
CA ILE A 258 -9.10 -1.23 6.32
C ILE A 258 -9.45 -0.54 4.99
N SER A 259 -9.03 0.72 4.84
CA SER A 259 -8.99 1.43 3.56
C SER A 259 -7.53 1.47 3.06
N GLY A 260 -7.22 0.74 2.00
CA GLY A 260 -5.85 0.60 1.49
C GLY A 260 -5.36 1.82 0.71
N ILE A 261 -4.10 2.21 0.86
CA ILE A 261 -3.48 3.38 0.22
C ILE A 261 -1.99 3.07 -0.05
N GLY A 262 -1.50 3.40 -1.25
CA GLY A 262 -0.06 3.35 -1.55
C GLY A 262 0.26 2.63 -2.86
N GLY A 263 0.70 3.39 -3.86
CA GLY A 263 1.18 2.82 -5.13
C GLY A 263 0.13 2.14 -6.02
N ILE A 264 -1.16 2.30 -5.72
CA ILE A 264 -2.26 1.79 -6.53
C ILE A 264 -2.31 2.59 -7.83
N THR A 265 -2.10 1.91 -8.96
CA THR A 265 -2.08 2.51 -10.30
C THR A 265 -3.03 1.80 -11.27
N THR A 266 -3.39 0.56 -10.97
CA THR A 266 -4.24 -0.29 -11.82
C THR A 266 -5.30 -1.02 -10.99
N TRP A 267 -6.26 -1.65 -11.67
CA TRP A 267 -7.23 -2.54 -11.04
C TRP A 267 -6.57 -3.73 -10.32
N ARG A 268 -5.44 -4.25 -10.84
CA ARG A 268 -4.71 -5.39 -10.23
C ARG A 268 -4.17 -4.99 -8.87
N ASP A 269 -3.57 -3.80 -8.79
CA ASP A 269 -3.08 -3.27 -7.52
C ASP A 269 -4.23 -3.18 -6.50
N ALA A 270 -5.38 -2.63 -6.89
CA ALA A 270 -6.53 -2.53 -6.02
C ALA A 270 -7.09 -3.90 -5.59
N ALA A 271 -7.16 -4.86 -6.51
CA ALA A 271 -7.59 -6.23 -6.22
C ALA A 271 -6.65 -6.91 -5.20
N GLU A 272 -5.35 -6.66 -5.25
CA GLU A 272 -4.40 -7.17 -4.24
C GLU A 272 -4.67 -6.59 -2.84
N TYR A 273 -4.92 -5.28 -2.72
CA TYR A 273 -5.31 -4.67 -1.44
C TYR A 273 -6.62 -5.26 -0.90
N ILE A 274 -7.63 -5.43 -1.76
CA ILE A 274 -8.92 -6.01 -1.37
C ILE A 274 -8.75 -7.48 -0.96
N ALA A 275 -7.96 -8.27 -1.70
CA ALA A 275 -7.65 -9.65 -1.34
C ALA A 275 -6.93 -9.77 0.00
N LEU A 276 -6.16 -8.74 0.41
CA LEU A 276 -5.55 -8.61 1.75
C LEU A 276 -6.48 -8.01 2.81
N GLY A 277 -7.75 -7.76 2.50
CA GLY A 277 -8.78 -7.42 3.48
C GLY A 277 -9.29 -5.98 3.41
N CYS A 278 -8.77 -5.14 2.51
CA CYS A 278 -9.27 -3.76 2.37
C CYS A 278 -10.71 -3.73 1.83
N GLY A 279 -11.56 -2.88 2.42
CA GLY A 279 -12.94 -2.65 1.94
C GLY A 279 -13.03 -1.56 0.86
N THR A 280 -12.10 -0.61 0.89
CA THR A 280 -11.92 0.44 -0.12
C THR A 280 -10.44 0.67 -0.37
N VAL A 281 -10.14 1.38 -1.45
CA VAL A 281 -8.79 1.81 -1.79
C VAL A 281 -8.74 3.30 -2.10
N GLN A 282 -7.73 3.99 -1.59
CA GLN A 282 -7.48 5.40 -1.90
C GLN A 282 -6.32 5.56 -2.86
N VAL A 283 -6.50 6.45 -3.84
CA VAL A 283 -5.56 6.66 -4.95
C VAL A 283 -5.16 8.14 -5.01
N CYS A 284 -3.88 8.40 -5.23
CA CYS A 284 -3.35 9.76 -5.32
C CYS A 284 -2.41 9.90 -6.53
N THR A 285 -1.22 9.29 -6.47
CA THR A 285 -0.18 9.46 -7.48
C THR A 285 -0.66 9.10 -8.88
N ALA A 286 -1.44 8.02 -9.03
CA ALA A 286 -1.97 7.63 -10.34
C ALA A 286 -2.92 8.70 -10.92
N ALA A 287 -3.78 9.31 -10.11
CA ALA A 287 -4.65 10.41 -10.54
C ALA A 287 -3.84 11.67 -10.91
N MET A 288 -2.74 11.95 -10.19
CA MET A 288 -1.84 13.06 -10.49
C MET A 288 -1.07 12.86 -11.80
N VAL A 289 -0.67 11.63 -12.11
CA VAL A 289 0.16 11.31 -13.28
C VAL A 289 -0.70 11.09 -14.54
N TYR A 290 -1.87 10.46 -14.41
CA TYR A 290 -2.68 10.01 -15.54
C TYR A 290 -4.05 10.72 -15.66
N GLY A 291 -4.39 11.58 -14.71
CA GLY A 291 -5.68 12.28 -14.66
C GLY A 291 -6.82 11.41 -14.09
N PHE A 292 -7.98 12.03 -13.89
CA PHE A 292 -9.10 11.37 -13.20
C PHE A 292 -9.75 10.21 -13.96
N LYS A 293 -9.63 10.17 -15.29
CA LYS A 293 -10.21 9.10 -16.12
C LYS A 293 -9.58 7.72 -15.92
N ILE A 294 -8.42 7.63 -15.26
CA ILE A 294 -7.81 6.35 -14.92
C ILE A 294 -8.76 5.45 -14.11
N VAL A 295 -9.73 6.02 -13.40
CA VAL A 295 -10.72 5.25 -12.65
C VAL A 295 -11.62 4.40 -13.54
N GLU A 296 -11.84 4.78 -14.80
CA GLU A 296 -12.62 4.01 -15.79
C GLU A 296 -11.95 2.65 -16.02
N ASP A 297 -10.66 2.65 -16.40
CA ASP A 297 -9.85 1.43 -16.58
C ASP A 297 -9.75 0.60 -15.29
N MET A 298 -9.73 1.26 -14.13
CA MET A 298 -9.68 0.58 -12.82
C MET A 298 -11.00 -0.13 -12.50
N CYS A 299 -12.14 0.48 -12.81
CA CYS A 299 -13.46 -0.11 -12.63
C CYS A 299 -13.69 -1.27 -13.59
N ASP A 300 -13.42 -1.06 -14.88
CA ASP A 300 -13.60 -2.08 -15.92
C ASP A 300 -12.72 -3.29 -15.66
N GLY A 301 -11.45 -3.07 -15.35
CA GLY A 301 -10.52 -4.15 -15.04
C GLY A 301 -10.90 -4.95 -13.80
N LEU A 302 -11.39 -4.28 -12.75
CA LEU A 302 -11.83 -4.96 -11.52
C LEU A 302 -13.11 -5.77 -11.77
N SER A 303 -14.09 -5.20 -12.48
CA SER A 303 -15.33 -5.88 -12.85
C SER A 303 -15.07 -7.12 -13.71
N ASN A 304 -14.21 -6.99 -14.74
CA ASN A 304 -13.82 -8.10 -15.60
C ASN A 304 -13.09 -9.22 -14.84
N PHE A 305 -12.20 -8.86 -13.92
CA PHE A 305 -11.54 -9.81 -13.03
C PHE A 305 -12.56 -10.58 -12.17
N MET A 306 -13.52 -9.87 -11.59
CA MET A 306 -14.57 -10.46 -10.76
C MET A 306 -15.46 -11.41 -11.57
N ASP A 307 -15.92 -11.00 -12.75
CA ASP A 307 -16.70 -11.84 -13.67
C ASP A 307 -15.93 -13.11 -14.06
N ALA A 308 -14.63 -12.99 -14.41
CA ALA A 308 -13.79 -14.11 -14.80
C ALA A 308 -13.59 -15.17 -13.69
N HIS A 309 -13.69 -14.76 -12.41
CA HIS A 309 -13.53 -15.64 -11.25
C HIS A 309 -14.87 -16.01 -10.60
N GLY A 310 -16.00 -15.57 -11.16
CA GLY A 310 -17.33 -15.81 -10.61
C GLY A 310 -17.63 -15.06 -9.31
N TYR A 311 -16.90 -13.98 -9.02
CA TYR A 311 -17.19 -13.09 -7.89
C TYR A 311 -18.31 -12.12 -8.28
N LYS A 312 -19.38 -12.10 -7.50
CA LYS A 312 -20.55 -11.23 -7.70
C LYS A 312 -20.38 -9.88 -7.04
N THR A 313 -19.71 -9.84 -5.89
CA THR A 313 -19.47 -8.63 -5.08
C THR A 313 -18.02 -8.58 -4.60
N ILE A 314 -17.56 -7.39 -4.18
CA ILE A 314 -16.23 -7.20 -3.57
C ILE A 314 -16.01 -8.13 -2.37
N ASP A 315 -17.05 -8.38 -1.59
CA ASP A 315 -16.99 -9.23 -0.39
C ASP A 315 -16.69 -10.70 -0.73
N ASP A 316 -16.94 -11.16 -1.96
CA ASP A 316 -16.69 -12.55 -2.36
C ASP A 316 -15.20 -12.91 -2.40
N PHE A 317 -14.31 -11.92 -2.48
CA PHE A 317 -12.86 -12.16 -2.48
C PHE A 317 -12.07 -11.32 -1.47
N ARG A 318 -12.71 -10.33 -0.85
CA ARG A 318 -12.07 -9.52 0.19
C ARG A 318 -11.48 -10.40 1.28
N GLY A 319 -10.20 -10.22 1.58
CA GLY A 319 -9.50 -10.93 2.65
C GLY A 319 -9.10 -12.37 2.35
N LYS A 320 -9.37 -12.92 1.16
CA LYS A 320 -9.03 -14.32 0.82
C LYS A 320 -7.52 -14.63 0.88
N ALA A 321 -6.66 -13.62 0.73
CA ALA A 321 -5.21 -13.79 0.85
C ALA A 321 -4.70 -13.69 2.30
N VAL A 322 -5.50 -13.16 3.25
CA VAL A 322 -5.04 -12.97 4.64
C VAL A 322 -4.63 -14.29 5.31
N PRO A 323 -5.39 -15.40 5.20
CA PRO A 323 -5.00 -16.67 5.83
C PRO A 323 -3.72 -17.30 5.25
N THR A 324 -3.31 -16.91 4.05
CA THR A 324 -2.11 -17.42 3.36
C THR A 324 -0.85 -16.67 3.76
N VAL A 325 -0.96 -15.51 4.43
CA VAL A 325 0.18 -14.77 4.98
C VAL A 325 0.57 -15.37 6.33
N LYS A 326 1.81 -15.85 6.44
CA LYS A 326 2.36 -16.50 7.63
C LYS A 326 3.70 -15.88 8.00
N ASP A 327 4.08 -15.99 9.27
CA ASP A 327 5.46 -15.72 9.66
C ASP A 327 6.38 -16.73 8.97
N TRP A 328 7.60 -16.32 8.63
CA TRP A 328 8.58 -17.18 7.95
C TRP A 328 8.74 -18.56 8.62
N LYS A 329 8.75 -18.57 9.97
CA LYS A 329 8.90 -19.81 10.76
C LYS A 329 7.80 -20.85 10.54
N GLN A 330 6.68 -20.46 9.94
CA GLN A 330 5.52 -21.31 9.64
C GLN A 330 5.46 -21.71 8.16
N LEU A 331 6.41 -21.29 7.31
CA LEU A 331 6.47 -21.76 5.92
C LEU A 331 6.83 -23.25 5.88
N ASN A 332 6.33 -23.95 4.86
CA ASN A 332 6.61 -25.37 4.68
C ASN A 332 8.04 -25.56 4.15
N LEU A 333 8.98 -25.90 5.03
CA LEU A 333 10.37 -26.18 4.68
C LEU A 333 10.56 -27.51 3.93
N LYS A 334 9.54 -28.37 3.90
CA LYS A 334 9.52 -29.61 3.12
C LYS A 334 8.99 -29.43 1.69
N HIS A 335 8.49 -28.24 1.34
CA HIS A 335 8.07 -27.92 -0.04
C HIS A 335 9.30 -27.64 -0.90
N ILE A 336 9.41 -28.32 -2.05
CA ILE A 336 10.58 -28.23 -2.92
C ILE A 336 10.13 -27.91 -4.34
N ASP A 337 10.63 -26.79 -4.86
CA ASP A 337 10.47 -26.40 -6.25
C ASP A 337 11.82 -26.36 -6.97
N LYS A 338 11.81 -26.66 -8.26
CA LYS A 338 12.96 -26.55 -9.16
C LYS A 338 12.63 -25.63 -10.32
N ALA A 339 13.58 -24.78 -10.70
CA ALA A 339 13.42 -23.97 -11.89
C ALA A 339 13.38 -24.86 -13.13
N VAL A 340 12.56 -24.49 -14.12
CA VAL A 340 12.49 -25.14 -15.43
C VAL A 340 12.51 -24.05 -16.49
N ILE A 341 13.36 -24.20 -17.51
CA ILE A 341 13.47 -23.26 -18.62
C ILE A 341 12.78 -23.87 -19.85
N ASP A 342 11.74 -23.19 -20.34
CA ASP A 342 11.18 -23.44 -21.66
C ASP A 342 12.16 -22.93 -22.73
N GLN A 343 12.69 -23.87 -23.51
CA GLN A 343 13.68 -23.56 -24.54
C GLN A 343 13.07 -22.89 -25.78
N ASP A 344 11.77 -23.08 -26.01
CA ASP A 344 11.10 -22.56 -27.21
C ASP A 344 10.84 -21.05 -27.09
N SER A 345 10.57 -20.57 -25.87
CA SER A 345 10.41 -19.13 -25.59
C SER A 345 11.72 -18.42 -25.20
N CYS A 346 12.81 -19.17 -24.98
CA CYS A 346 14.08 -18.61 -24.54
C CYS A 346 14.77 -17.75 -25.62
N ILE A 347 14.90 -16.46 -25.35
CA ILE A 347 15.64 -15.52 -26.21
C ILE A 347 17.16 -15.54 -26.02
N GLN A 348 17.68 -16.53 -25.29
CA GLN A 348 19.12 -16.78 -25.10
C GLN A 348 19.92 -15.60 -24.51
N CYS A 349 19.28 -14.70 -23.75
CA CYS A 349 19.93 -13.50 -23.21
C CYS A 349 20.96 -13.79 -22.11
N GLY A 350 20.79 -14.90 -21.38
CA GLY A 350 21.71 -15.36 -20.33
C GLY A 350 21.58 -14.67 -18.98
N ARG A 351 20.58 -13.80 -18.76
CA ARG A 351 20.38 -13.17 -17.44
C ARG A 351 20.16 -14.20 -16.34
N CYS A 352 19.43 -15.28 -16.62
CA CYS A 352 19.19 -16.37 -15.67
C CYS A 352 20.50 -17.03 -15.21
N HIS A 353 21.42 -17.28 -16.15
CA HIS A 353 22.75 -17.77 -15.82
C HIS A 353 23.53 -16.76 -14.99
N VAL A 354 23.63 -15.49 -15.43
CA VAL A 354 24.39 -14.45 -14.72
C VAL A 354 23.93 -14.31 -13.26
N VAL A 355 22.63 -14.20 -12.99
CA VAL A 355 22.15 -14.07 -11.60
C VAL A 355 22.41 -15.33 -10.77
N CYS A 356 22.35 -16.52 -11.39
CA CYS A 356 22.61 -17.75 -10.67
C CYS A 356 24.11 -17.96 -10.41
N GLU A 357 24.94 -17.68 -11.40
CA GLU A 357 26.39 -17.86 -11.41
C GLU A 357 27.08 -16.86 -10.49
N ASP A 358 26.82 -15.57 -10.67
CA ASP A 358 27.58 -14.53 -9.98
C ASP A 358 27.02 -14.23 -8.58
N THR A 359 25.73 -14.49 -8.33
CA THR A 359 25.03 -13.95 -7.15
C THR A 359 24.20 -14.97 -6.36
N SER A 360 24.20 -16.25 -6.71
CA SER A 360 23.37 -17.24 -6.01
C SER A 360 24.00 -18.62 -5.83
N HIS A 361 23.75 -19.57 -6.75
CA HIS A 361 23.93 -21.01 -6.49
C HIS A 361 24.60 -21.78 -7.62
N GLN A 362 25.09 -21.12 -8.68
CA GLN A 362 25.81 -21.75 -9.80
C GLN A 362 25.05 -22.96 -10.41
N ALA A 363 23.72 -22.89 -10.38
CA ALA A 363 22.82 -23.99 -10.73
C ALA A 363 22.27 -23.90 -12.16
N ILE A 364 22.75 -22.96 -12.97
CA ILE A 364 22.35 -22.79 -14.36
C ILE A 364 23.63 -22.75 -15.18
N PHE A 365 23.84 -23.73 -16.04
CA PHE A 365 24.95 -23.73 -16.98
C PHE A 365 24.44 -23.45 -18.39
N TYR A 366 25.36 -23.18 -19.32
CA TYR A 366 25.00 -23.05 -20.72
C TYR A 366 25.98 -23.75 -21.63
N LYS A 367 25.45 -24.28 -22.73
CA LYS A 367 26.21 -24.83 -23.84
C LYS A 367 26.17 -23.84 -24.99
N LYS A 368 27.31 -23.67 -25.66
CA LYS A 368 27.38 -22.94 -26.94
C LYS A 368 27.19 -23.94 -28.07
N GLY A 369 26.24 -23.68 -28.94
CA GLY A 369 26.09 -24.42 -30.20
C GLY A 369 27.07 -23.94 -31.26
N GLU A 370 27.05 -24.60 -32.41
CA GLU A 370 28.03 -24.40 -33.49
C GLU A 370 27.95 -22.99 -34.11
N ASN A 371 26.77 -22.35 -34.10
CA ASN A 371 26.56 -21.01 -34.64
C ASN A 371 26.58 -19.93 -33.54
N GLY A 372 27.06 -20.27 -32.34
CA GLY A 372 27.17 -19.34 -31.21
C GLY A 372 25.88 -19.18 -30.38
N GLU A 373 24.81 -19.90 -30.73
CA GLU A 373 23.58 -19.97 -29.92
C GLU A 373 23.88 -20.50 -28.51
N ARG A 374 23.18 -19.96 -27.52
CA ARG A 374 23.36 -20.37 -26.11
C ARG A 374 22.12 -21.11 -25.64
N LYS A 375 22.33 -22.34 -25.17
CA LYS A 375 21.28 -23.14 -24.52
C LYS A 375 21.53 -23.19 -23.03
N PHE A 376 20.60 -22.67 -22.23
CA PHE A 376 20.69 -22.60 -20.78
C PHE A 376 19.95 -23.79 -20.16
N GLU A 377 20.60 -24.52 -19.25
CA GLU A 377 20.08 -25.73 -18.63
C GLU A 377 20.23 -25.63 -17.10
N ILE A 378 19.21 -26.10 -16.36
CA ILE A 378 19.21 -26.12 -14.90
C ILE A 378 19.94 -27.38 -14.43
N ASN A 379 20.94 -27.23 -13.57
CA ASN A 379 21.50 -28.32 -12.80
C ASN A 379 20.64 -28.54 -11.55
N GLU A 380 19.72 -29.52 -11.59
CA GLU A 380 18.81 -29.80 -10.48
C GLU A 380 19.53 -30.19 -9.17
N ALA A 381 20.76 -30.73 -9.27
CA ALA A 381 21.58 -31.08 -8.11
C ALA A 381 22.08 -29.85 -7.34
N GLU A 382 22.17 -28.69 -7.99
CA GLU A 382 22.60 -27.44 -7.34
C GLU A 382 21.42 -26.46 -7.14
N CYS A 383 20.34 -26.61 -7.91
CA CYS A 383 19.19 -25.71 -7.84
C CYS A 383 18.48 -25.81 -6.49
N VAL A 384 18.50 -24.74 -5.70
CA VAL A 384 17.79 -24.67 -4.41
C VAL A 384 16.34 -24.19 -4.53
N GLY A 385 15.91 -23.82 -5.74
CA GLY A 385 14.55 -23.31 -5.97
C GLY A 385 14.32 -21.85 -5.53
N CYS A 386 15.35 -21.00 -5.49
CA CYS A 386 15.24 -19.62 -4.96
C CYS A 386 14.37 -18.65 -5.78
N ASN A 387 13.90 -19.03 -6.96
CA ASN A 387 13.04 -18.22 -7.85
C ASN A 387 13.66 -16.93 -8.42
N LEU A 388 14.96 -16.66 -8.19
CA LEU A 388 15.60 -15.44 -8.71
C LEU A 388 15.63 -15.41 -10.24
N CYS A 389 16.00 -16.52 -10.89
CA CYS A 389 16.08 -16.62 -12.36
C CYS A 389 14.72 -16.39 -13.04
N VAL A 390 13.64 -16.88 -12.44
CA VAL A 390 12.26 -16.66 -12.88
C VAL A 390 11.90 -15.18 -12.77
N SER A 391 12.18 -14.57 -11.61
CA SER A 391 11.78 -13.20 -11.30
C SER A 391 12.44 -12.14 -12.19
N ILE A 392 13.61 -12.44 -12.76
CA ILE A 392 14.38 -11.49 -13.60
C ILE A 392 14.25 -11.76 -15.11
N CYS A 393 13.61 -12.88 -15.50
CA CYS A 393 13.53 -13.27 -16.89
C CYS A 393 12.74 -12.21 -17.68
N PRO A 394 13.29 -11.63 -18.76
CA PRO A 394 12.59 -10.58 -19.51
C PRO A 394 11.42 -11.11 -20.33
N VAL A 395 11.33 -12.42 -20.53
CA VAL A 395 10.25 -13.06 -21.27
C VAL A 395 9.34 -13.75 -20.26
N PRO A 396 8.08 -13.30 -20.11
CA PRO A 396 7.12 -13.92 -19.21
C PRO A 396 7.03 -15.43 -19.44
N ASP A 397 6.88 -16.18 -18.36
CA ASP A 397 6.63 -17.64 -18.35
C ASP A 397 7.71 -18.53 -18.99
N THR A 398 8.80 -17.97 -19.53
CA THR A 398 9.94 -18.75 -20.06
C THR A 398 10.65 -19.57 -19.00
N ILE A 399 10.68 -19.09 -17.76
CA ILE A 399 11.20 -19.86 -16.63
C ILE A 399 10.08 -19.99 -15.61
N SER A 400 9.83 -21.20 -15.14
CA SER A 400 8.80 -21.49 -14.14
C SER A 400 9.38 -22.32 -12.99
N MET A 401 8.62 -22.46 -11.91
CA MET A 401 8.95 -23.31 -10.78
C MET A 401 8.12 -24.59 -10.84
N ARG A 402 8.78 -25.74 -11.00
CA ARG A 402 8.16 -27.07 -10.93
C ARG A 402 8.25 -27.61 -9.51
N THR A 403 7.10 -27.82 -8.88
CA THR A 403 7.03 -28.55 -7.61
C THR A 403 7.35 -30.02 -7.83
N LEU A 404 8.25 -30.57 -7.01
CA LEU A 404 8.51 -32.01 -7.00
C LEU A 404 7.31 -32.77 -6.42
N ALA A 405 6.87 -33.82 -7.10
CA ALA A 405 5.77 -34.67 -6.66
C ALA A 405 6.20 -35.59 -5.50
N VAL A 406 5.21 -36.06 -4.73
CA VAL A 406 5.44 -37.06 -3.67
C VAL A 406 6.06 -38.31 -4.27
N GLY A 407 7.16 -38.78 -3.67
CA GLY A 407 7.96 -39.90 -4.16
C GLY A 407 9.13 -39.52 -5.08
N GLU A 408 9.15 -38.30 -5.63
CA GLU A 408 10.35 -37.81 -6.32
C GLU A 408 11.50 -37.58 -5.34
N VAL A 409 12.75 -37.75 -5.80
CA VAL A 409 13.95 -37.48 -5.01
C VAL A 409 14.48 -36.10 -5.40
N ASP A 410 14.67 -35.22 -4.41
CA ASP A 410 15.37 -33.96 -4.64
C ASP A 410 16.84 -34.26 -4.96
N ALA A 411 17.23 -34.06 -6.22
CA ALA A 411 18.58 -34.30 -6.72
C ALA A 411 19.68 -33.58 -5.91
N ARG A 412 19.35 -32.48 -5.22
CA ARG A 412 20.30 -31.71 -4.40
C ARG A 412 20.56 -32.35 -3.04
N THR A 413 19.52 -32.86 -2.39
CA THR A 413 19.63 -33.37 -1.01
C THR A 413 19.63 -34.89 -0.94
N GLY A 414 19.23 -35.58 -2.01
CA GLY A 414 19.00 -37.02 -2.01
C GLY A 414 17.76 -37.46 -1.22
N ILE A 415 16.97 -36.51 -0.72
CA ILE A 415 15.79 -36.77 0.13
C ILE A 415 14.56 -36.95 -0.76
N THR A 416 13.76 -37.98 -0.47
CA THR A 416 12.47 -38.21 -1.11
C THR A 416 11.41 -37.23 -0.58
N VAL A 417 10.65 -36.61 -1.48
CA VAL A 417 9.53 -35.74 -1.15
C VAL A 417 8.40 -36.56 -0.55
N THR A 418 8.02 -36.27 0.69
CA THR A 418 6.99 -37.04 1.42
C THR A 418 5.59 -36.43 1.32
N GLY A 419 5.48 -35.14 0.96
CA GLY A 419 4.21 -34.39 0.99
C GLY A 419 3.78 -33.96 2.41
N GLU A 420 4.54 -34.32 3.43
CA GLU A 420 4.26 -33.89 4.80
C GLU A 420 4.63 -32.42 4.99
N TYR A 421 3.84 -31.72 5.80
CA TYR A 421 4.19 -30.38 6.26
C TYR A 421 5.29 -30.43 7.32
N GLY A 422 6.26 -29.52 7.22
CA GLY A 422 7.26 -29.29 8.26
C GLY A 422 7.74 -27.85 8.21
N ASN A 423 7.90 -27.20 9.36
CA ASN A 423 8.28 -25.80 9.44
C ASN A 423 9.44 -25.58 10.42
N TRP A 424 9.91 -24.34 10.57
CA TRP A 424 11.04 -24.01 11.45
C TRP A 424 10.74 -24.26 12.93
N THR A 425 9.49 -24.11 13.38
CA THR A 425 9.11 -24.23 14.80
C THR A 425 9.23 -25.64 15.37
N THR A 426 9.45 -26.65 14.53
CA THR A 426 9.71 -28.04 14.93
C THR A 426 10.96 -28.61 14.28
N HIS A 427 11.74 -27.78 13.58
CA HIS A 427 12.90 -28.24 12.84
C HIS A 427 14.04 -28.59 13.81
N PRO A 428 14.78 -29.71 13.62
CA PRO A 428 15.85 -30.13 14.56
C PRO A 428 16.94 -29.08 14.79
N ASN A 429 17.21 -28.24 13.79
CA ASN A 429 18.20 -27.15 13.89
C ASN A 429 17.66 -25.88 14.57
N ASN A 430 16.38 -25.85 14.99
CA ASN A 430 15.86 -24.71 15.72
C ASN A 430 16.29 -24.83 17.19
N PRO A 431 17.12 -23.92 17.72
CA PRO A 431 17.63 -24.01 19.10
C PRO A 431 16.52 -23.93 20.14
N GLN A 432 15.35 -23.38 19.79
CA GLN A 432 14.19 -23.33 20.69
C GLN A 432 13.41 -24.65 20.76
N CYS A 433 13.72 -25.63 19.89
CA CYS A 433 13.12 -26.97 19.90
C CYS A 433 13.91 -27.97 20.75
N LEU A 434 15.16 -27.66 21.10
CA LEU A 434 15.98 -28.53 21.95
C LEU A 434 15.50 -28.41 23.39
N THR A 435 15.28 -29.55 24.05
CA THR A 435 14.95 -29.54 25.48
C THR A 435 16.16 -29.07 26.29
N PRO A 436 16.00 -28.53 27.51
CA PRO A 436 17.14 -28.09 28.34
C PRO A 436 18.18 -29.18 28.66
N ALA A 437 17.92 -30.45 28.35
CA ALA A 437 18.85 -31.54 28.51
C ALA A 437 19.77 -31.76 27.27
N GLU A 438 19.50 -31.06 26.16
CA GLU A 438 20.14 -31.23 24.85
C GLU A 438 20.80 -29.93 24.33
N ALA A 439 20.71 -28.83 25.08
CA ALA A 439 21.37 -27.54 24.82
C ALA A 439 22.51 -27.32 25.80
#